data_AF-R6MQX5-F1
#
_entry.id   AF-R6MQX5-F1
#
_cell.length_a   1.000
_cell.length_b   1.000
_cell.length_c   1.000
_cell.angle_alpha   90.00
_cell.angle_beta   90.00
_cell.angle_gamma   90.00
#
_symmetry.space_group_name_H-M   'P 1'
#
loop_
_entity.id
_entity.type
_entity.pdbx_description
1 polymer ?
#
loop_
_entity_poly.entity_id
_entity_poly.type
_entity_poly.pdbx_seq_one_letter_code
_entity_poly.pdbx_strand_id
1 'polypeptide(L)'
;MAKDPKRQLLGKIARQKGQYFEQRLDGSFDYYSGRGYAVIEKTPEPMKVIKPEGNGRFLACYTKKAQVDYKGTLKGGRTILIEAKFTSTDRLTQDRVLDIQAAYMDRHQQLGARCFVVAGFSTGEVYKIPWSDWQNMKTLFGRKYVKETDLQNYRVKTAWNGTLFLLD
;
A
#
# COMPACT_ATOMS: atom_id res chain seq x y z
N MET A 1 28.95 -18.78 4.61
CA MET A 1 28.52 -18.58 6.02
C MET A 1 27.04 -18.92 6.14
N ALA A 2 26.66 -19.81 7.06
CA ALA A 2 25.25 -20.11 7.32
C ALA A 2 24.54 -18.88 7.89
N LYS A 3 23.32 -18.61 7.44
CA LYS A 3 22.52 -17.46 7.92
C LYS A 3 22.09 -17.71 9.37
N ASP A 4 22.24 -16.71 10.24
CA ASP A 4 21.82 -16.75 11.64
C ASP A 4 20.33 -17.18 11.78
N PRO A 5 20.03 -18.32 12.45
CA PRO A 5 18.68 -18.83 12.61
C PRO A 5 17.69 -17.83 13.24
N LYS A 6 18.16 -16.98 14.16
CA LYS A 6 17.32 -15.97 14.81
C LYS A 6 16.89 -14.89 13.81
N ARG A 7 17.81 -14.45 12.94
CA ARG A 7 17.50 -13.49 11.87
C ARG A 7 16.54 -14.08 10.85
N GLN A 8 16.66 -15.37 10.53
CA GLN A 8 15.73 -16.06 9.65
C GLN A 8 14.30 -16.09 10.23
N LEU A 9 14.18 -16.42 11.52
CA LEU A 9 12.89 -16.44 12.21
C LEU A 9 12.25 -15.04 12.25
N LEU A 10 13.01 -14.00 12.61
CA LEU A 10 12.52 -12.62 12.62
C LEU A 10 12.05 -12.16 11.24
N GLY A 11 12.80 -12.49 10.17
CA GLY A 11 12.39 -12.19 8.80
C GLY A 11 11.09 -12.91 8.40
N LYS A 12 10.91 -14.17 8.82
CA LYS A 12 9.67 -14.92 8.58
C LYS A 12 8.48 -14.27 9.29
N ILE A 13 8.62 -13.88 10.55
CA ILE A 13 7.58 -13.19 11.32
C ILE A 13 7.23 -11.84 10.67
N ALA A 14 8.23 -11.06 10.27
CA ALA A 14 8.02 -9.77 9.59
C ALA A 14 7.23 -9.95 8.28
N ARG A 15 7.56 -10.97 7.48
CA ARG A 15 6.82 -11.31 6.26
C ARG A 15 5.38 -11.71 6.55
N GLN A 16 5.15 -12.55 7.57
CA GLN A 16 3.80 -12.95 7.97
C GLN A 16 2.94 -11.76 8.42
N LYS A 17 3.52 -10.83 9.20
CA LYS A 17 2.82 -9.60 9.59
C LYS A 17 2.49 -8.71 8.40
N GLY A 18 3.41 -8.58 7.43
CA GLY A 18 3.15 -7.85 6.18
C GLY A 18 2.02 -8.47 5.36
N GLN A 19 2.00 -9.80 5.24
CA GLN A 19 0.92 -10.52 4.57
C GLN A 19 -0.43 -10.33 5.28
N TYR A 20 -0.45 -10.38 6.61
CA TYR A 20 -1.65 -10.12 7.38
C TYR A 20 -2.15 -8.67 7.24
N PHE A 21 -1.24 -7.70 7.15
CA PHE A 21 -1.57 -6.31 6.85
C PHE A 21 -2.24 -6.18 5.48
N GLU A 22 -1.69 -6.80 4.43
CA GLU A 22 -2.33 -6.82 3.09
C GLU A 22 -3.70 -7.49 3.11
N GLN A 23 -3.84 -8.64 3.78
CA GLN A 23 -5.13 -9.34 3.91
C GLN A 23 -6.21 -8.48 4.57
N ARG A 24 -5.85 -7.62 5.54
CA ARG A 24 -6.79 -6.69 6.16
C ARG A 24 -7.24 -5.59 5.21
N LEU A 25 -6.36 -5.13 4.32
CA LEU A 25 -6.73 -4.19 3.25
C LEU A 25 -7.69 -4.85 2.28
N ASP A 26 -7.34 -6.04 1.77
CA ASP A 26 -8.17 -6.82 0.84
C ASP A 26 -9.58 -7.04 1.41
N GLY A 27 -9.69 -7.53 2.65
CA GLY A 27 -10.99 -7.75 3.29
C GLY A 27 -11.79 -6.46 3.54
N SER A 28 -11.11 -5.31 3.71
CA SER A 28 -11.78 -4.02 3.82
C SER A 28 -12.30 -3.54 2.46
N PHE A 29 -11.56 -3.78 1.38
CA PHE A 29 -11.96 -3.43 0.02
C PHE A 29 -13.10 -4.32 -0.47
N ASP A 30 -13.09 -5.62 -0.14
CA ASP A 30 -14.21 -6.54 -0.38
C ASP A 30 -15.48 -6.05 0.32
N TYR A 31 -15.35 -5.62 1.58
CA TYR A 31 -16.47 -5.04 2.32
C TYR A 31 -17.02 -3.78 1.64
N TYR A 32 -16.16 -2.88 1.17
CA TYR A 32 -16.60 -1.68 0.44
C TYR A 32 -17.32 -2.01 -0.86
N SER A 33 -16.80 -2.99 -1.61
CA SER A 33 -17.37 -3.45 -2.87
C SER A 33 -18.76 -4.05 -2.66
N GLY A 34 -18.89 -4.99 -1.71
CA GLY A 34 -20.16 -5.64 -1.38
C GLY A 34 -21.24 -4.69 -0.84
N ARG A 35 -20.85 -3.51 -0.35
CA ARG A 35 -21.77 -2.45 0.13
C ARG A 35 -21.99 -1.31 -0.87
N GLY A 36 -21.30 -1.33 -2.01
CA GLY A 36 -21.40 -0.27 -3.03
C GLY A 36 -20.77 1.06 -2.61
N TYR A 37 -19.79 1.04 -1.70
CA TYR A 37 -19.04 2.24 -1.28
C TYR A 37 -17.86 2.56 -2.21
N ALA A 38 -17.16 1.53 -2.68
CA ALA A 38 -16.05 1.66 -3.62
C ALA A 38 -15.73 0.29 -4.24
N VAL A 39 -15.09 0.28 -5.40
CA VAL A 39 -14.40 -0.90 -5.96
C VAL A 39 -12.92 -0.57 -6.00
N ILE A 40 -12.11 -1.26 -5.19
CA ILE A 40 -10.66 -1.04 -5.06
C ILE A 40 -9.99 -2.40 -5.19
N GLU A 41 -9.05 -2.51 -6.12
CA GLU A 41 -8.41 -3.78 -6.47
C GLU A 41 -6.89 -3.64 -6.43
N LYS A 42 -6.21 -4.74 -6.11
CA LYS A 42 -4.76 -4.82 -6.20
C LYS A 42 -4.33 -4.72 -7.65
N THR A 43 -3.33 -3.89 -7.94
CA THR A 43 -2.83 -3.77 -9.30
C THR A 43 -1.93 -4.96 -9.64
N PRO A 44 -2.18 -5.67 -10.74
CA PRO A 44 -1.28 -6.73 -11.17
C PRO A 44 0.05 -6.12 -11.62
N GLU A 45 1.16 -6.79 -11.28
CA GLU A 45 2.46 -6.39 -11.79
C GLU A 45 2.47 -6.46 -13.32
N PRO A 46 2.87 -5.39 -14.01
CA PRO A 46 2.76 -5.35 -15.47
C PRO A 46 3.86 -6.20 -16.09
N MET A 47 3.43 -7.30 -16.69
CA MET A 47 4.28 -8.24 -17.41
C MET A 47 4.08 -8.10 -18.92
N LYS A 48 5.15 -8.32 -19.68
CA LYS A 48 5.11 -8.49 -21.12
C LYS A 48 5.31 -9.96 -21.44
N VAL A 49 4.35 -10.55 -22.14
CA VAL A 49 4.49 -11.89 -22.71
C VAL A 49 5.57 -11.85 -23.80
N ILE A 50 6.60 -12.69 -23.65
CA ILE A 50 7.68 -12.88 -24.62
C ILE A 50 7.27 -13.93 -25.64
N LYS A 51 6.74 -15.07 -25.18
CA LYS A 51 6.42 -16.20 -26.04
C LYS A 51 5.30 -17.07 -25.42
N PRO A 52 4.30 -17.52 -26.20
CA PRO A 52 3.35 -18.53 -25.75
C PRO A 52 4.00 -19.93 -25.71
N GLU A 53 3.69 -20.72 -24.69
CA GLU A 53 4.19 -22.09 -24.50
C GLU A 53 3.07 -23.15 -24.63
N GLY A 54 1.85 -22.73 -25.04
CA GLY A 54 0.66 -23.60 -25.17
C GLY A 54 -0.10 -23.80 -23.86
N ASN A 55 -1.35 -24.30 -23.94
CA ASN A 55 -2.23 -24.58 -22.79
C ASN A 55 -2.36 -23.42 -21.78
N GLY A 56 -2.44 -22.19 -22.27
CA GLY A 56 -2.55 -20.99 -21.42
C GLY A 56 -1.26 -20.57 -20.70
N ARG A 57 -0.13 -21.24 -20.96
CA ARG A 57 1.18 -20.91 -20.38
C ARG A 57 1.97 -20.00 -21.31
N PHE A 58 2.78 -19.14 -20.72
CA PHE A 58 3.62 -18.19 -21.44
C PHE A 58 4.90 -17.85 -20.67
N LEU A 59 5.96 -17.56 -21.41
CA LEU A 59 7.15 -16.90 -20.90
C LEU A 59 6.90 -15.39 -20.86
N ALA A 60 7.11 -14.74 -19.73
CA ALA A 60 6.95 -13.29 -19.57
C ALA A 60 8.14 -12.65 -18.86
N CYS A 61 8.34 -11.36 -19.08
CA CYS A 61 9.24 -10.52 -18.30
C CYS A 61 8.47 -9.36 -17.66
N TYR A 62 8.96 -8.91 -16.49
CA TYR A 62 8.44 -7.70 -15.86
C TYR A 62 8.78 -6.47 -16.70
N THR A 63 7.83 -5.56 -16.81
CA THR A 63 8.04 -4.27 -17.49
C THR A 63 8.25 -3.15 -16.49
N LYS A 64 9.00 -2.11 -16.87
CA LYS A 64 9.27 -0.92 -16.03
C LYS A 64 8.09 0.04 -15.87
N LYS A 65 6.84 -0.45 -15.91
CA LYS A 65 5.68 0.38 -15.57
C LYS A 65 5.41 0.17 -14.09
N ALA A 66 5.68 1.15 -13.23
CA ALA A 66 5.21 1.02 -11.86
C ALA A 66 3.74 1.42 -11.79
N GLN A 67 2.97 0.57 -11.12
CA GLN A 67 1.63 0.88 -10.65
C GLN A 67 1.71 1.06 -9.12
N VAL A 68 0.74 1.76 -8.56
CA VAL A 68 0.55 1.79 -7.10
C VAL A 68 -0.11 0.48 -6.67
N ASP A 69 0.13 0.02 -5.44
CA ASP A 69 -0.35 -1.31 -5.01
C ASP A 69 -1.86 -1.54 -5.22
N TYR A 70 -2.70 -0.51 -5.01
CA TYR A 70 -4.15 -0.60 -5.18
C TYR A 70 -4.70 0.61 -5.93
N LYS A 71 -5.71 0.36 -6.78
CA LYS A 71 -6.44 1.38 -7.53
C LYS A 71 -7.92 1.07 -7.52
N GLY A 72 -8.74 2.11 -7.47
CA GLY A 72 -10.18 1.92 -7.47
C GLY A 72 -11.00 3.15 -7.83
N THR A 73 -12.30 2.99 -7.72
CA THR A 73 -13.31 4.03 -7.92
C THR A 73 -14.21 4.10 -6.69
N LEU A 74 -14.38 5.29 -6.14
CA LEU A 74 -15.29 5.59 -5.04
C LEU A 74 -16.72 5.78 -5.57
N LYS A 75 -17.71 5.56 -4.71
CA LYS A 75 -19.09 6.00 -4.99
C LYS A 75 -19.08 7.49 -5.38
N GLY A 76 -19.70 7.82 -6.51
CA GLY A 76 -19.62 9.15 -7.13
C GLY A 76 -18.54 9.28 -8.21
N GLY A 77 -17.82 8.21 -8.55
CA GLY A 77 -16.98 8.11 -9.75
C GLY A 77 -15.55 8.64 -9.59
N ARG A 78 -15.15 9.10 -8.41
CA ARG A 78 -13.80 9.61 -8.17
C ARG A 78 -12.80 8.46 -8.00
N THR A 79 -11.67 8.54 -8.70
CA THR A 79 -10.55 7.60 -8.55
C THR A 79 -9.93 7.68 -7.16
N ILE A 80 -9.57 6.53 -6.60
CA ILE A 80 -8.71 6.39 -5.42
C ILE A 80 -7.46 5.58 -5.78
N LEU A 81 -6.30 6.05 -5.32
CA LEU A 81 -5.00 5.38 -5.47
C LEU A 81 -4.38 5.17 -4.09
N ILE A 82 -3.93 3.95 -3.81
CA ILE A 82 -3.34 3.60 -2.53
C ILE A 82 -2.03 2.86 -2.77
N GLU A 83 -0.97 3.36 -2.16
CA GLU A 83 0.30 2.68 -2.03
C GLU A 83 0.43 2.12 -0.61
N ALA A 84 0.60 0.80 -0.46
CA ALA A 84 0.59 0.15 0.84
C ALA A 84 2.01 -0.17 1.31
N LYS A 85 2.38 0.30 2.51
CA LYS A 85 3.72 0.07 3.07
C LYS A 85 3.63 -0.51 4.47
N PHE A 86 4.17 -1.72 4.61
CA PHE A 86 4.40 -2.32 5.91
C PHE A 86 5.85 -2.17 6.33
N THR A 87 6.09 -1.96 7.62
CA THR A 87 7.41 -2.12 8.24
C THR A 87 7.31 -2.90 9.54
N SER A 88 8.29 -3.79 9.74
CA SER A 88 8.51 -4.43 11.04
C SER A 88 9.47 -3.64 11.94
N THR A 89 10.07 -2.57 11.42
CA THR A 89 10.98 -1.67 12.16
C THR A 89 10.21 -0.52 12.81
N ASP A 90 10.92 0.46 13.37
CA ASP A 90 10.34 1.63 14.03
C ASP A 90 9.90 2.75 13.07
N ARG A 91 10.21 2.64 11.77
CA ARG A 91 10.03 3.74 10.81
C ARG A 91 9.78 3.30 9.37
N LEU A 92 9.15 4.19 8.61
CA LEU A 92 9.07 4.15 7.15
C LEU A 92 9.76 5.39 6.58
N THR A 93 10.72 5.16 5.68
CA THR A 93 11.38 6.23 4.93
C THR A 93 10.55 6.64 3.71
N GLN A 94 10.64 7.90 3.31
CA GLN A 94 9.84 8.46 2.21
C GLN A 94 10.06 7.72 0.88
N ASP A 95 11.30 7.25 0.63
CA ASP A 95 11.74 6.49 -0.54
C ASP A 95 11.19 5.06 -0.63
N ARG A 96 10.42 4.62 0.37
CA ARG A 96 9.65 3.37 0.28
C ARG A 96 8.58 3.44 -0.80
N VAL A 97 8.12 4.64 -1.16
CA VAL A 97 7.37 4.91 -2.39
C VAL A 97 8.39 5.24 -3.48
N LEU A 98 8.43 4.42 -4.54
CA LEU A 98 9.40 4.59 -5.62
C LEU A 98 9.08 5.85 -6.44
N ASP A 99 10.09 6.52 -7.00
CA ASP A 99 9.91 7.76 -7.79
C ASP A 99 8.87 7.62 -8.92
N ILE A 100 8.82 6.46 -9.56
CA ILE A 100 7.86 6.16 -10.62
C ILE A 100 6.42 6.01 -10.08
N GLN A 101 6.24 5.52 -8.86
CA GLN A 101 4.94 5.49 -8.18
C GLN A 101 4.55 6.90 -7.72
N ALA A 102 5.50 7.66 -7.18
CA ALA A 102 5.30 9.06 -6.80
C ALA A 102 4.81 9.90 -8.00
N ALA A 103 5.51 9.83 -9.13
CA ALA A 103 5.11 10.50 -10.37
C ALA A 103 3.76 10.00 -10.94
N TYR A 104 3.37 8.76 -10.65
CA TYR A 104 2.06 8.23 -11.01
C TYR A 104 0.96 8.86 -10.14
N MET A 105 1.16 8.90 -8.82
CA MET A 105 0.25 9.49 -7.85
C MET A 105 0.10 11.01 -8.05
N ASP A 106 1.18 11.72 -8.35
CA ASP A 106 1.19 13.17 -8.64
C ASP A 106 0.25 13.51 -9.79
N ARG A 107 0.43 12.85 -10.94
CA ARG A 107 -0.39 13.09 -12.13
C ARG A 107 -1.87 12.83 -11.89
N HIS A 108 -2.20 11.79 -11.12
CA HIS A 108 -3.60 11.46 -10.83
C HIS A 108 -4.21 12.40 -9.78
N GLN A 109 -3.44 12.79 -8.77
CA GLN A 109 -3.91 13.75 -7.76
C GLN A 109 -4.19 15.12 -8.38
N GLN A 110 -3.36 15.56 -9.34
CA GLN A 110 -3.61 16.78 -10.12
C GLN A 110 -4.93 16.73 -10.92
N LEU A 111 -5.38 15.52 -11.31
CA LEU A 111 -6.67 15.30 -11.98
C LEU A 111 -7.83 15.06 -11.01
N GLY A 112 -7.62 15.20 -9.70
CA GLY A 112 -8.65 15.08 -8.67
C GLY A 112 -8.83 13.67 -8.08
N ALA A 113 -7.92 12.73 -8.36
CA ALA A 113 -7.90 11.45 -7.65
C ALA A 113 -7.54 11.65 -6.16
N ARG A 114 -8.11 10.84 -5.27
CA ARG A 114 -7.67 10.76 -3.87
C ARG A 114 -6.50 9.79 -3.77
N CYS A 115 -5.30 10.29 -3.46
CA CYS A 115 -4.09 9.49 -3.37
C CYS A 115 -3.60 9.38 -1.93
N PHE A 116 -3.27 8.17 -1.48
CA PHE A 116 -2.81 7.91 -0.11
C PHE A 116 -1.64 6.93 -0.06
N VAL A 117 -0.82 7.07 0.98
CA VAL A 117 0.01 5.97 1.47
C VAL A 117 -0.69 5.36 2.68
N VAL A 118 -0.94 4.05 2.64
CA VAL A 118 -1.49 3.31 3.77
C VAL A 118 -0.35 2.54 4.44
N ALA A 119 -0.03 2.93 5.67
CA ALA A 119 1.11 2.43 6.41
C ALA A 119 0.68 1.44 7.51
N GLY A 120 1.35 0.29 7.59
CA GLY A 120 1.20 -0.69 8.66
C GLY A 120 2.47 -0.88 9.48
N PHE A 121 2.34 -1.02 10.79
CA PHE A 121 3.45 -1.23 11.72
C PHE A 121 3.34 -2.56 12.47
N SER A 122 4.44 -3.00 13.08
CA SER A 122 4.53 -4.24 13.86
C SER A 122 3.54 -4.36 15.02
N THR A 123 3.00 -3.23 15.50
CA THR A 123 1.93 -3.11 16.52
C THR A 123 0.59 -3.64 16.02
N GLY A 124 0.40 -3.73 14.71
CA GLY A 124 -0.88 -4.05 14.08
C GLY A 124 -1.71 -2.81 13.75
N GLU A 125 -1.25 -1.60 14.09
CA GLU A 125 -1.94 -0.36 13.74
C GLU A 125 -1.76 0.01 12.27
N VAL A 126 -2.77 0.67 11.72
CA VAL A 126 -2.84 1.10 10.32
C VAL A 126 -3.08 2.61 10.26
N TYR A 127 -2.40 3.28 9.34
CA TYR A 127 -2.44 4.73 9.18
C TYR A 127 -2.70 5.06 7.71
N LYS A 128 -3.60 6.02 7.45
CA LYS A 128 -3.93 6.50 6.10
C LYS A 128 -3.40 7.93 5.96
N ILE A 129 -2.33 8.07 5.20
CA ILE A 129 -1.59 9.33 5.07
C ILE A 129 -1.92 9.93 3.69
N PRO A 130 -2.45 11.15 3.60
CA PRO A 130 -2.61 11.85 2.33
C PRO A 130 -1.31 11.91 1.56
N TRP A 131 -1.36 11.75 0.24
CA TRP A 131 -0.15 11.78 -0.60
C TRP A 131 0.62 13.11 -0.43
N SER A 132 -0.08 14.23 -0.31
CA SER A 132 0.52 15.54 -0.03
C SER A 132 1.38 15.53 1.24
N ASP A 133 0.93 14.84 2.28
CA ASP A 133 1.59 14.84 3.58
C ASP A 133 2.79 13.89 3.57
N TRP A 134 2.66 12.76 2.85
CA TRP A 134 3.78 11.87 2.57
C TRP A 134 4.90 12.59 1.80
N GLN A 135 4.55 13.43 0.81
CA GLN A 135 5.54 14.24 0.07
C GLN A 135 6.20 15.30 0.95
N ASN A 136 5.44 15.89 1.88
CA ASN A 136 5.89 16.98 2.73
C ASN A 136 6.45 16.53 4.09
N MET A 137 6.87 15.26 4.22
CA MET A 137 7.42 14.71 5.47
C MET A 137 8.53 15.57 6.10
N LYS A 138 9.43 16.13 5.28
CA LYS A 138 10.53 16.98 5.79
C LYS A 138 9.99 18.21 6.51
N THR A 139 8.92 18.81 5.99
CA THR A 139 8.27 19.98 6.58
C THR A 139 7.43 19.59 7.80
N LEU A 140 6.66 18.49 7.70
CA LEU A 140 5.73 18.06 8.75
C LEU A 140 6.42 17.41 9.96
N PHE A 141 7.51 16.66 9.74
CA PHE A 141 8.18 15.84 10.76
C PHE A 141 9.67 16.19 10.93
N GLY A 142 10.17 17.21 10.23
CA GLY A 142 11.58 17.62 10.26
C GLY A 142 12.54 16.67 9.53
N ARG A 143 12.05 15.58 8.93
CA ARG A 143 12.87 14.49 8.35
C ARG A 143 12.11 13.74 7.24
N LYS A 144 12.82 12.97 6.41
CA LYS A 144 12.23 12.15 5.32
C LYS A 144 11.86 10.73 5.74
N TYR A 145 11.40 10.57 6.97
CA TYR A 145 10.87 9.31 7.48
C TYR A 145 9.85 9.58 8.59
N VAL A 146 8.92 8.66 8.77
CA VAL A 146 7.93 8.68 9.85
C VAL A 146 8.13 7.50 10.77
N LYS A 147 8.03 7.75 12.07
CA LYS A 147 7.81 6.74 13.09
C LYS A 147 6.31 6.57 13.30
N GLU A 148 5.92 5.44 13.87
CA GLU A 148 4.51 5.20 14.21
C GLU A 148 3.91 6.30 15.10
N THR A 149 4.69 6.80 16.06
CA THR A 149 4.28 7.90 16.96
C THR A 149 4.00 9.21 16.22
N ASP A 150 4.61 9.43 15.06
CA ASP A 150 4.39 10.64 14.27
C ASP A 150 3.01 10.62 13.58
N LEU A 151 2.41 9.43 13.45
CA LEU A 151 1.25 9.20 12.60
C LEU A 151 -0.08 9.10 13.35
N GLN A 152 -0.13 9.38 14.66
CA GLN A 152 -1.34 9.16 15.47
C GLN A 152 -2.58 9.88 14.93
N ASN A 153 -2.42 11.06 14.32
CA ASN A 153 -3.52 11.82 13.70
C ASN A 153 -4.05 11.19 12.40
N TYR A 154 -3.32 10.24 11.81
CA TYR A 154 -3.68 9.52 10.59
C TYR A 154 -4.20 8.10 10.88
N ARG A 155 -4.39 7.74 12.16
CA ARG A 155 -4.76 6.39 12.58
C ARG A 155 -6.12 6.00 11.99
N VAL A 156 -6.15 4.83 11.36
CA VAL A 156 -7.34 4.25 10.74
C VAL A 156 -8.13 3.51 11.81
N LYS A 157 -9.40 3.87 11.96
CA LYS A 157 -10.33 3.14 12.83
C LYS A 157 -10.61 1.76 12.25
N THR A 158 -10.70 0.77 13.12
CA THR A 158 -11.09 -0.59 12.75
C THR A 158 -12.46 -0.89 13.35
N ALA A 159 -13.39 -1.36 12.51
CA ALA A 159 -14.72 -1.78 12.94
C ALA A 159 -14.67 -3.14 13.65
N TRP A 160 -15.76 -3.49 14.33
CA TRP A 160 -15.91 -4.76 15.04
C TRP A 160 -15.74 -6.00 14.14
N ASN A 161 -16.06 -5.89 12.85
CA ASN A 161 -15.90 -6.95 11.86
C ASN A 161 -14.51 -6.96 11.20
N GLY A 162 -13.56 -6.18 11.71
CA GLY A 162 -12.19 -6.08 11.19
C GLY A 162 -12.02 -5.12 10.00
N THR A 163 -13.09 -4.52 9.48
CA THR A 163 -13.01 -3.54 8.38
C THR A 163 -12.25 -2.29 8.83
N LEU A 164 -11.22 -1.93 8.09
CA LEU A 164 -10.51 -0.65 8.21
C LEU A 164 -11.41 0.46 7.65
N PHE A 165 -11.44 1.65 8.24
CA PHE A 165 -12.17 2.82 7.72
C PHE A 165 -11.23 3.75 6.94
N LEU A 166 -10.99 3.39 5.68
CA LEU A 166 -10.12 4.10 4.74
C LEU A 166 -10.89 5.12 3.88
N LEU A 167 -12.21 4.99 3.78
CA LEU A 167 -13.06 5.94 3.06
C LEU A 167 -13.59 6.99 4.04
N ASP A 168 -13.43 8.27 3.70
CA ASP A 168 -14.06 9.42 4.37
C ASP A 168 -15.28 9.90 3.58
#